data_AF-A0A9D2QIT9-F1
#
_entry.id   AF-A0A9D2QIT9-F1
#
_cell.length_a   1.000
_cell.length_b   1.000
_cell.length_c   1.000
_cell.angle_alpha   90.00
_cell.angle_beta   90.00
_cell.angle_gamma   90.00
#
_symmetry.space_group_name_H-M   'P 1'
#
loop_
_entity.id
_entity.type
_entity.pdbx_description
1 polymer ?
#
loop_
_entity_poly.entity_id
_entity_poly.type
_entity_poly.pdbx_seq_one_letter_code
_entity_poly.pdbx_strand_id
1 'polypeptide(L)' 'AAESQVHSLIPEASELEISCRESGDTRFYYLINFSGKEQPVPKSLAGKTDLITCMPSAAEDVLMPWDVKILTEAL' A
#
# COMPACT_ATOMS: atom_id res chain seq x y z
N ALA A 1 -1.51 -8.45 -31.38
CA ALA A 1 -1.17 -7.29 -30.52
C ALA A 1 -0.80 -7.87 -29.17
N ALA A 2 0.39 -7.59 -28.64
CA ALA A 2 0.72 -8.01 -27.28
C ALA A 2 -0.17 -7.19 -26.33
N GLU A 3 -1.09 -7.84 -25.64
CA GLU A 3 -1.82 -7.20 -24.54
C GLU A 3 -0.77 -6.71 -23.54
N SER A 4 -0.82 -5.42 -23.21
CA SER A 4 0.01 -4.87 -22.16
C SER A 4 -0.35 -5.61 -20.87
N GLN A 5 0.63 -6.28 -20.26
CA GLN A 5 0.49 -6.99 -18.98
C GLN A 5 0.39 -5.98 -17.82
N VAL A 6 -0.63 -5.12 -17.88
CA VAL A 6 -0.98 -4.21 -16.79
C VAL A 6 -1.68 -5.02 -15.73
N HIS A 7 -1.12 -5.04 -14.54
CA HIS A 7 -1.69 -5.72 -13.39
C HIS A 7 -1.96 -4.70 -12.27
N SER A 8 -3.03 -4.93 -11.52
CA SER A 8 -3.29 -4.19 -10.29
C SER A 8 -2.13 -4.40 -9.30
N LEU A 9 -1.79 -3.36 -8.54
CA LEU A 9 -0.75 -3.43 -7.51
C LEU A 9 -1.11 -4.40 -6.38
N ILE A 10 -2.41 -4.58 -6.14
CA ILE A 10 -2.95 -5.53 -5.18
C ILE A 10 -4.09 -6.35 -5.83
N PRO A 11 -4.29 -7.61 -5.42
CA PRO A 11 -5.39 -8.43 -5.91
C PRO A 11 -6.75 -8.08 -5.30
N GLU A 12 -6.78 -7.44 -4.12
CA GLU A 12 -8.01 -7.08 -3.42
C GLU A 12 -8.58 -5.73 -3.86
N ALA A 13 -9.90 -5.55 -3.73
CA ALA A 13 -10.51 -4.23 -3.83
C ALA A 13 -10.21 -3.41 -2.56
N SER A 14 -9.91 -2.13 -2.74
CA SER A 14 -9.69 -1.19 -1.65
C SER A 14 -10.26 0.18 -2.03
N GLU A 15 -10.75 0.93 -1.03
CA GLU A 15 -11.10 2.35 -1.19
C GLU A 15 -9.88 3.27 -0.99
N LEU A 16 -8.73 2.71 -0.61
CA LEU A 16 -7.47 3.45 -0.54
C LEU A 16 -6.96 3.73 -1.95
N GLU A 17 -6.38 4.92 -2.14
CA GLU A 17 -5.49 5.13 -3.27
C GLU A 17 -4.18 4.41 -2.98
N ILE A 18 -3.75 3.57 -3.93
CA ILE A 18 -2.52 2.79 -3.82
C ILE A 18 -1.68 3.08 -5.06
N SER A 19 -0.52 3.68 -4.83
CA SER A 19 0.49 3.92 -5.86
C SER A 19 1.83 3.32 -5.46
N CYS A 20 2.66 3.04 -6.45
CA CYS A 20 3.94 2.37 -6.28
C CYS A 20 5.07 3.19 -6.91
N ARG A 21 6.21 3.26 -6.24
CA ARG A 21 7.48 3.76 -6.79
C ARG A 21 8.59 2.75 -6.51
N GLU A 22 9.50 2.60 -7.45
CA GLU A 22 10.71 1.81 -7.28
C GLU A 22 11.92 2.73 -7.34
N SER A 23 12.89 2.51 -6.46
CA SER A 23 14.14 3.26 -6.44
C SER A 23 15.26 2.35 -5.90
N GLY A 24 16.23 2.02 -6.75
CA GLY A 24 17.26 1.04 -6.42
C GLY A 24 16.63 -0.32 -6.15
N ASP A 25 16.99 -0.93 -5.01
CA ASP A 25 16.55 -2.27 -4.60
C ASP A 25 15.31 -2.23 -3.68
N THR A 26 14.53 -1.13 -3.74
CA THR A 26 13.38 -0.94 -2.86
C THR A 26 12.16 -0.46 -3.63
N ARG A 27 11.04 -1.11 -3.35
CA ARG A 27 9.70 -0.72 -3.76
C ARG A 27 8.97 -0.05 -2.62
N PHE A 28 8.27 1.03 -2.93
CA PHE A 28 7.50 1.85 -2.00
C PHE A 28 6.04 1.85 -2.41
N TYR A 29 5.17 1.42 -1.52
CA TYR A 29 3.72 1.48 -1.66
C TYR A 29 3.19 2.66 -0.84
N TYR A 30 2.51 3.58 -1.51
CA TYR A 30 1.83 4.70 -0.88
C TYR A 30 0.37 4.33 -0.72
N LEU A 31 -0.11 4.27 0.51
CA LEU A 31 -1.51 4.03 0.85
C LEU A 31 -2.08 5.34 1.37
N ILE A 32 -3.04 5.90 0.65
CA ILE A 32 -3.67 7.16 1.02
C ILE A 32 -5.17 6.95 1.20
N ASN A 33 -5.67 7.25 2.40
CA ASN A 33 -7.09 7.17 2.68
C ASN A 33 -7.79 8.47 2.30
N PHE A 34 -8.14 8.63 1.03
CA PHE A 34 -9.01 9.73 0.60
C PHE A 34 -10.49 9.49 0.91
N SER A 35 -10.85 8.35 1.52
CA SER A 35 -12.20 8.10 1.95
C SER A 35 -12.50 8.87 3.24
N GLY A 36 -13.77 9.26 3.44
CA GLY A 36 -14.23 9.85 4.70
C GLY A 36 -14.48 8.83 5.82
N LYS A 37 -13.93 7.61 5.71
CA LYS A 37 -14.15 6.49 6.64
C LYS A 37 -12.82 5.82 6.99
N GLU A 38 -12.79 5.05 8.07
CA GLU A 38 -11.65 4.19 8.38
C GLU A 38 -11.52 3.08 7.33
N GLN A 39 -10.28 2.83 6.88
CA GLN A 39 -9.99 1.81 5.87
C GLN A 39 -8.88 0.88 6.36
N PRO A 40 -9.03 -0.44 6.21
CA PRO A 40 -8.00 -1.38 6.62
C PRO A 40 -6.81 -1.38 5.65
N VAL A 41 -5.63 -1.72 6.16
CA VAL A 41 -4.48 -2.06 5.30
C VAL A 41 -4.82 -3.30 4.44
N PRO A 42 -4.56 -3.27 3.12
CA PRO A 42 -4.75 -4.44 2.26
C PRO A 42 -3.90 -5.63 2.73
N LYS A 43 -4.48 -6.83 2.75
CA LYS A 43 -3.81 -8.04 3.26
C LYS A 43 -2.52 -8.36 2.51
N SER A 44 -2.50 -8.16 1.20
CA SER A 44 -1.31 -8.29 0.34
C SER A 44 -0.15 -7.35 0.70
N LEU A 45 -0.42 -6.29 1.46
CA LEU A 45 0.57 -5.32 1.90
C LEU A 45 0.90 -5.43 3.40
N ALA A 46 0.15 -6.23 4.17
CA ALA A 46 0.46 -6.52 5.56
C ALA A 46 1.84 -7.18 5.72
N GLY A 47 2.48 -6.96 6.87
CA GLY A 47 3.84 -7.39 7.18
C GLY A 47 4.96 -6.52 6.60
N LYS A 48 4.67 -5.67 5.61
CA LYS A 48 5.66 -4.73 5.06
C LYS A 48 6.01 -3.64 6.08
N THR A 49 7.25 -3.17 6.06
CA THR A 49 7.71 -2.12 6.99
C THR A 49 7.14 -0.76 6.57
N ASP A 50 6.52 -0.06 7.52
CA ASP A 50 6.12 1.33 7.33
C ASP A 50 7.34 2.24 7.50
N LEU A 51 7.64 3.03 6.48
CA LEU A 51 8.77 3.95 6.44
C LEU A 51 8.67 5.06 7.49
N ILE A 52 7.45 5.49 7.84
CA ILE A 52 7.25 6.62 8.76
C ILE A 52 7.47 6.16 10.21
N THR A 53 6.95 4.98 10.56
CA THR A 53 7.00 4.46 11.94
C THR A 53 8.14 3.48 12.18
N CYS A 54 8.78 2.98 11.11
CA CYS A 54 9.74 1.87 11.12
C CYS A 54 9.17 0.56 11.68
N MET A 55 7.84 0.43 11.78
CA MET A 55 7.16 -0.76 12.31
C MET A 55 6.52 -1.57 11.17
N PRO A 56 6.44 -2.91 11.26
CA PRO A 56 5.66 -3.70 10.32
C PRO A 56 4.19 -3.31 10.37
N SER A 57 3.53 -3.18 9.21
CA SER A 57 2.08 -3.00 9.16
C SER A 57 1.35 -4.30 9.49
N ALA A 58 0.34 -4.25 10.35
CA ALA A 58 -0.56 -5.38 10.58
C ALA A 58 -1.74 -5.35 9.59
N ALA A 59 -2.39 -6.50 9.37
CA ALA A 59 -3.60 -6.55 8.53
C ALA A 59 -4.80 -5.90 9.23
N GLU A 60 -4.73 -5.80 10.56
CA GLU A 60 -5.69 -5.15 11.44
C GLU A 60 -5.44 -3.64 11.57
N ASP A 61 -4.32 -3.13 11.05
CA ASP A 61 -4.06 -1.70 11.03
C ASP A 61 -5.12 -0.98 10.18
N VAL A 62 -5.62 0.13 10.71
CA VAL A 62 -6.57 1.01 10.03
C VAL A 62 -5.92 2.35 9.72
N LEU A 63 -6.20 2.87 8.54
CA LEU A 63 -5.93 4.25 8.17
C LEU A 63 -7.19 5.06 8.49
N MET A 64 -7.05 6.09 9.33
CA MET A 64 -8.12 7.07 9.56
C MET A 64 -8.35 7.90 8.28
N PRO A 65 -9.48 8.61 8.15
CA PRO A 65 -9.68 9.51 7.02
C PRO A 65 -8.50 10.48 6.85
N TRP A 66 -7.98 10.53 5.63
CA TRP A 66 -6.83 11.36 5.21
C TRP A 66 -5.45 10.90 5.71
N ASP A 67 -5.36 9.75 6.38
CA ASP A 67 -4.07 9.17 6.76
C ASP A 67 -3.29 8.68 5.55
N VAL A 68 -1.96 8.65 5.73
CA VAL A 68 -1.00 8.13 4.77
C VAL A 68 -0.13 7.08 5.44
N LYS A 69 0.09 5.95 4.77
CA LYS A 69 1.08 4.95 5.14
C LYS A 69 2.02 4.67 3.97
N ILE A 70 3.31 4.52 4.22
CA ILE A 70 4.31 4.25 3.17
C ILE A 70 4.99 2.93 3.49
N LEU A 71 4.66 1.88 2.76
CA LEU A 71 5.16 0.53 3.01
C LEU A 71 6.34 0.21 2.07
N THR A 72 7.39 -0.38 2.61
CA THR A 72 8.60 -0.74 1.85
C THR A 72 8.73 -2.24 1.65
N GLU A 73 9.20 -2.64 0.48
CA GLU A 73 9.53 -4.02 0.10
C GLU A 73 10.88 -4.04 -0.62
N ALA A 74 11.77 -4.97 -0.27
CA ALA A 74 13.01 -5.19 -1.02
C ALA A 74 12.70 -5.93 -2.32
N LEU A 75 13.31 -5.50 -3.42
CA LEU A 75 13.13 -6.08 -4.78
C LEU A 75 13.96 -7.34 -5.01
#